data_AF-A0A1L7GPL0-F1
#
_entry.id   AF-A0A1L7GPL0-F1
#
_cell.length_a   1.000
_cell.length_b   1.000
_cell.length_c   1.000
_cell.angle_alpha   90.00
_cell.angle_beta   90.00
_cell.angle_gamma   90.00
#
_symmetry.space_group_name_H-M   'P 1'
#
loop_
_entity.id
_entity.type
_entity.pdbx_description
1 polymer ?
#
loop_
_entity_poly.entity_id
_entity_poly.type
_entity_poly.pdbx_seq_one_letter_code
_entity_poly.pdbx_strand_id
1 'polypeptide(L)'
;MRKLAWAARGTAAVAAALLAGALAAPSALANDDPSAQDTQAQSDTSRECSVARDVSSTVVDYSGAGGLFETVFRAATDRKGHAFLNDSRNPGVWINLGLLAGAPRCVSGTAVSVTEEDPGHLYITLLASNGVIRQAVCATTSGTPFTPANLPAACGVGFTPLSDTPVA
;
A
#
# COMPACT_ATOMS: atom_id res chain seq x y z
N MET A 1 35.12 18.33 -35.29
CA MET A 1 33.85 18.83 -35.87
C MET A 1 33.52 18.08 -37.15
N ARG A 2 32.52 17.21 -37.15
CA ARG A 2 31.81 16.79 -38.37
C ARG A 2 30.33 16.65 -38.04
N LYS A 3 29.53 17.55 -38.62
CA LYS A 3 28.07 17.55 -38.60
C LYS A 3 27.60 16.69 -39.77
N LEU A 4 26.63 15.81 -39.55
CA LEU A 4 25.75 15.31 -40.60
C LEU A 4 24.32 15.48 -40.11
N ALA A 5 23.66 16.50 -40.65
CA ALA A 5 22.23 16.71 -40.56
C ALA A 5 21.69 16.69 -41.99
N TRP A 6 20.64 15.90 -42.22
CA TRP A 6 19.63 16.02 -43.28
C TRP A 6 18.59 14.92 -43.01
N ALA A 7 17.30 15.11 -42.69
CA ALA A 7 16.20 15.96 -43.20
C ALA A 7 15.47 15.37 -44.43
N ALA A 8 14.27 14.82 -44.21
CA ALA A 8 13.09 14.83 -45.10
C ALA A 8 11.91 14.26 -44.27
N ARG A 9 10.88 15.00 -43.82
CA ARG A 9 9.74 15.63 -44.53
C ARG A 9 8.97 14.68 -45.46
N GLY A 10 7.71 14.40 -45.12
CA GLY A 10 6.70 13.95 -46.09
C GLY A 10 5.57 13.12 -45.48
N THR A 11 4.43 13.75 -45.24
CA THR A 11 3.16 13.22 -44.74
C THR A 11 2.44 12.30 -45.74
N ALA A 12 1.77 11.25 -45.25
CA ALA A 12 0.64 10.63 -45.93
C ALA A 12 -0.52 10.44 -44.95
N ALA A 13 -1.61 11.18 -45.19
CA ALA A 13 -2.92 10.94 -44.62
C ALA A 13 -3.64 9.91 -45.49
N VAL A 14 -4.20 8.83 -44.90
CA VAL A 14 -5.32 8.09 -45.49
C VAL A 14 -6.26 7.63 -44.38
N ALA A 15 -7.54 7.73 -44.72
CA ALA A 15 -8.76 7.67 -43.95
C ALA A 15 -9.05 6.37 -43.18
N ALA A 16 -10.02 6.53 -42.28
CA ALA A 16 -10.65 5.55 -41.42
C ALA A 16 -11.22 4.31 -42.13
N ALA A 17 -11.17 3.19 -41.43
CA ALA A 17 -12.14 2.11 -41.55
C ALA A 17 -12.56 1.68 -40.14
N LEU A 18 -13.84 1.90 -39.83
CA LEU A 18 -14.52 1.32 -38.68
C LEU A 18 -14.63 -0.19 -38.91
N LEU A 19 -14.02 -1.00 -38.04
CA LEU A 19 -14.45 -2.37 -37.85
C LEU A 19 -14.85 -2.57 -36.39
N ALA A 20 -16.16 -2.64 -36.20
CA ALA A 20 -16.80 -3.23 -35.04
C ALA A 20 -16.34 -4.70 -34.93
N GLY A 21 -15.35 -4.94 -34.07
CA GLY A 21 -14.92 -6.27 -33.65
C GLY A 21 -15.40 -6.49 -32.22
N ALA A 22 -16.32 -7.42 -32.04
CA ALA A 22 -16.91 -7.78 -30.77
C ALA A 22 -15.84 -8.08 -29.69
N LEU A 23 -15.82 -7.28 -28.62
CA LEU A 23 -15.14 -7.63 -27.39
C LEU A 23 -15.94 -8.73 -26.71
N ALA A 24 -15.54 -9.98 -26.94
CA ALA A 24 -15.86 -11.07 -26.02
C ALA A 24 -15.11 -10.79 -24.72
N ALA A 25 -15.79 -10.14 -23.77
CA ALA A 25 -15.31 -10.01 -22.40
C ALA A 25 -15.30 -11.41 -21.76
N PRO A 26 -14.22 -11.82 -21.06
CA PRO A 26 -14.32 -12.93 -20.13
C PRO A 26 -15.27 -12.53 -19.00
N SER A 27 -16.38 -13.23 -18.88
CA SER A 27 -17.31 -13.16 -17.76
C SER A 27 -16.60 -13.57 -16.47
N ALA A 28 -16.02 -12.60 -15.75
CA ALA A 28 -15.71 -12.77 -14.35
C ALA A 28 -17.01 -12.49 -13.57
N LEU A 29 -17.58 -13.55 -13.00
CA LEU A 29 -18.76 -13.53 -12.15
C LEU A 29 -18.58 -12.53 -10.99
N ALA A 30 -19.37 -11.46 -11.01
CA ALA A 30 -19.68 -10.65 -9.84
C ALA A 30 -21.22 -10.59 -9.71
N ASN A 31 -21.78 -11.69 -9.19
CA ASN A 31 -23.12 -11.75 -8.58
C ASN A 31 -22.94 -11.44 -7.09
N ASP A 32 -23.77 -10.71 -6.35
CA ASP A 32 -25.08 -10.11 -6.60
C ASP A 32 -25.14 -8.78 -5.83
N ASP A 33 -25.75 -7.79 -6.47
CA ASP A 33 -26.21 -6.55 -5.88
C ASP A 33 -27.59 -6.81 -5.24
N PRO A 34 -27.89 -6.27 -4.04
CA PRO A 34 -29.27 -6.02 -3.66
C PRO A 34 -29.52 -4.50 -3.70
N SER A 35 -30.21 -4.10 -4.77
CA SER A 35 -31.34 -3.16 -4.78
C SER A 35 -31.19 -1.83 -4.03
N ALA A 36 -31.27 -0.74 -4.80
CA ALA A 36 -31.56 0.59 -4.29
C ALA A 36 -32.90 0.64 -3.51
N GLN A 37 -32.89 1.46 -2.46
CA GLN A 37 -34.02 1.96 -1.66
C GLN A 37 -34.74 0.97 -0.74
N ASP A 38 -34.19 0.85 0.47
CA ASP A 38 -35.00 0.77 1.69
C ASP A 38 -34.52 1.80 2.71
N THR A 39 -35.37 2.82 2.89
CA THR A 39 -35.74 3.46 4.16
C THR A 39 -34.64 4.10 5.04
N GLN A 40 -34.72 5.43 5.13
CA GLN A 40 -34.19 6.23 6.24
C GLN A 40 -34.63 5.64 7.60
N ALA A 41 -33.70 5.05 8.35
CA ALA A 41 -33.73 5.00 9.83
C ALA A 41 -32.49 4.26 10.40
N GLN A 42 -31.35 4.95 10.50
CA GLN A 42 -30.29 4.59 11.46
C GLN A 42 -29.41 5.82 11.66
N SER A 43 -29.78 6.70 12.59
CA SER A 43 -29.29 6.70 13.98
C SER A 43 -27.78 6.94 14.06
N ASP A 44 -27.40 8.08 14.65
CA ASP A 44 -26.05 8.55 14.98
C ASP A 44 -25.14 7.49 15.64
N THR A 45 -24.50 6.62 14.85
CA THR A 45 -23.39 5.77 15.29
C THR A 45 -22.23 5.81 14.30
N SER A 46 -21.23 6.61 14.64
CA SER A 46 -19.88 6.72 14.07
C SER A 46 -19.77 6.96 12.55
N ARG A 47 -19.24 8.12 12.15
CA ARG A 47 -18.65 8.26 10.82
C ARG A 47 -17.49 7.26 10.70
N GLU A 48 -17.74 6.08 10.13
CA GLU A 48 -16.68 5.18 9.66
C GLU A 48 -15.76 5.98 8.73
N CYS A 49 -14.44 5.76 8.84
CA CYS A 49 -13.47 6.46 8.02
C CYS A 49 -13.82 6.25 6.53
N SER A 50 -13.92 7.32 5.75
CA SER A 50 -14.05 7.22 4.30
C SER A 50 -12.71 7.61 3.69
N VAL A 51 -11.93 6.61 3.32
CA VAL A 51 -10.58 6.80 2.76
C VAL A 51 -10.41 6.04 1.45
N ALA A 52 -9.56 6.58 0.57
CA ALA A 52 -9.11 5.85 -0.60
C ALA A 52 -8.25 4.65 -0.17
N ARG A 53 -8.28 3.60 -0.99
CA ARG A 53 -7.32 2.50 -0.84
C ARG A 53 -5.95 2.98 -1.29
N ASP A 54 -4.96 2.67 -0.49
CA ASP A 54 -3.57 2.94 -0.76
C ASP A 54 -2.77 1.64 -0.69
N VAL A 55 -1.65 1.60 -1.41
CA VAL A 55 -0.71 0.48 -1.39
C VAL A 55 0.72 1.01 -1.47
N SER A 56 1.58 0.45 -0.64
CA SER A 56 3.01 0.73 -0.63
C SER A 56 3.79 -0.58 -0.60
N SER A 57 4.98 -0.60 -1.19
CA SER A 57 5.88 -1.74 -1.09
C SER A 57 7.34 -1.36 -1.13
N THR A 58 8.16 -2.14 -0.45
CA THR A 58 9.62 -2.04 -0.47
C THR A 58 10.20 -3.45 -0.58
N VAL A 59 11.37 -3.56 -1.20
CA VAL A 59 12.09 -4.83 -1.36
C VAL A 59 13.42 -4.70 -0.64
N VAL A 60 13.82 -5.76 0.06
CA VAL A 60 15.18 -5.91 0.56
C VAL A 60 15.93 -6.76 -0.47
N ASP A 61 16.84 -6.12 -1.21
CA ASP A 61 17.66 -6.74 -2.26
C ASP A 61 19.14 -6.80 -1.87
N TYR A 62 19.45 -6.61 -0.58
CA TYR A 62 20.81 -6.70 -0.07
C TYR A 62 20.99 -7.90 0.88
N SER A 63 22.00 -8.73 0.61
CA SER A 63 22.37 -9.88 1.44
C SER A 63 23.27 -9.47 2.61
N GLY A 64 22.73 -8.68 3.54
CA GLY A 64 23.41 -8.31 4.79
C GLY A 64 23.36 -9.41 5.85
N ALA A 65 23.89 -9.12 7.04
CA ALA A 65 23.95 -10.05 8.19
C ALA A 65 22.57 -10.65 8.59
N GLY A 66 21.47 -10.03 8.17
CA GLY A 66 20.10 -10.47 8.42
C GLY A 66 19.47 -11.35 7.34
N GLY A 67 20.13 -11.67 6.22
CA GLY A 67 19.65 -12.65 5.23
C GLY A 67 18.21 -12.42 4.73
N LEU A 68 17.83 -11.17 4.47
CA LEU A 68 16.49 -10.76 4.02
C LEU A 68 16.39 -10.55 2.50
N PHE A 69 17.37 -11.01 1.74
CA PHE A 69 17.43 -10.85 0.29
C PHE A 69 16.13 -11.34 -0.39
N GLU A 70 15.65 -10.59 -1.38
CA GLU A 70 14.39 -10.80 -2.11
C GLU A 70 13.12 -10.75 -1.23
N THR A 71 13.22 -10.30 0.02
CA THR A 71 12.03 -10.12 0.87
C THR A 71 11.29 -8.86 0.45
N VAL A 72 9.99 -9.01 0.15
CA VAL A 72 9.11 -7.90 -0.19
C VAL A 72 8.16 -7.64 0.96
N PHE A 73 8.16 -6.40 1.44
CA PHE A 73 7.16 -5.90 2.38
C PHE A 73 6.15 -5.06 1.64
N ARG A 74 4.86 -5.25 1.97
CA ARG A 74 3.76 -4.49 1.38
C ARG A 74 2.86 -3.97 2.49
N ALA A 75 2.42 -2.72 2.35
CA ALA A 75 1.35 -2.17 3.16
C ALA A 75 0.16 -1.81 2.28
N ALA A 76 -1.05 -1.94 2.82
CA ALA A 76 -2.26 -1.53 2.11
C ALA A 76 -3.32 -1.02 3.10
N THR A 77 -4.23 -0.17 2.62
CA THR A 77 -5.42 0.24 3.37
C THR A 77 -6.71 -0.35 2.78
N ASP A 78 -7.69 -0.61 3.65
CA ASP A 78 -9.07 -0.85 3.22
C ASP A 78 -9.89 0.46 3.14
N ARG A 79 -11.13 0.37 2.66
CA ARG A 79 -12.03 1.53 2.55
C ARG A 79 -12.46 2.10 3.92
N LYS A 80 -12.24 1.35 5.01
CA LYS A 80 -12.58 1.73 6.37
C LYS A 80 -11.39 2.37 7.11
N GLY A 81 -10.25 2.54 6.45
CA GLY A 81 -9.06 3.16 7.03
C GLY A 81 -8.23 2.24 7.91
N HIS A 82 -8.46 0.92 7.85
CA HIS A 82 -7.54 -0.04 8.45
C HIS A 82 -6.33 -0.22 7.54
N ALA A 83 -5.14 -0.25 8.14
CA ALA A 83 -3.90 -0.55 7.44
C ALA A 83 -3.45 -1.99 7.74
N PHE A 84 -2.86 -2.63 6.74
CA PHE A 84 -2.40 -4.01 6.79
C PHE A 84 -0.97 -4.13 6.29
N LEU A 85 -0.20 -5.05 6.87
CA LEU A 85 1.15 -5.40 6.44
C LEU A 85 1.16 -6.82 5.89
N ASN A 86 1.85 -7.01 4.78
CA ASN A 86 2.21 -8.32 4.23
C ASN A 86 3.73 -8.44 4.12
N ASP A 87 4.21 -9.62 4.49
CA ASP A 87 5.60 -10.06 4.39
C ASP A 87 5.63 -11.22 3.39
N SER A 88 6.43 -11.10 2.32
CA SER A 88 6.45 -12.11 1.24
C SER A 88 6.91 -13.49 1.71
N ARG A 89 7.59 -13.58 2.86
CA ARG A 89 8.01 -14.84 3.49
C ARG A 89 6.84 -15.59 4.14
N ASN A 90 5.68 -14.94 4.31
CA ASN A 90 4.43 -15.52 4.77
C ASN A 90 3.29 -15.16 3.79
N PRO A 91 3.27 -15.80 2.60
CA PRO A 91 2.35 -15.42 1.54
C PRO A 91 0.89 -15.63 1.94
N GLY A 92 0.03 -14.68 1.54
CA GLY A 92 -1.41 -14.72 1.82
C GLY A 92 -1.83 -14.15 3.17
N VAL A 93 -0.89 -13.81 4.06
CA VAL A 93 -1.20 -13.20 5.35
C VAL A 93 -1.11 -11.68 5.30
N TRP A 94 -2.23 -11.01 5.58
CA TRP A 94 -2.32 -9.57 5.78
C TRP A 94 -2.60 -9.28 7.25
N ILE A 95 -1.60 -8.70 7.94
CA ILE A 95 -1.63 -8.45 9.38
C ILE A 95 -2.20 -7.06 9.61
N ASN A 96 -3.26 -6.94 10.41
CA ASN A 96 -3.83 -5.65 10.77
C ASN A 96 -2.82 -4.84 11.62
N LEU A 97 -2.41 -3.67 11.14
CA LEU A 97 -1.48 -2.78 11.83
C LEU A 97 -2.12 -2.09 13.05
N GLY A 98 -3.45 -2.13 13.17
CA GLY A 98 -4.18 -1.73 14.38
C GLY A 98 -3.85 -2.56 15.62
N LEU A 99 -3.12 -3.68 15.47
CA LEU A 99 -2.54 -4.44 16.59
C LEU A 99 -1.40 -3.69 17.28
N LEU A 100 -0.78 -2.71 16.61
CA LEU A 100 0.33 -1.94 17.16
C LEU A 100 -0.18 -0.75 17.98
N ALA A 101 0.46 -0.52 19.12
CA ALA A 101 0.16 0.64 19.94
C ALA A 101 0.32 1.94 19.13
N GLY A 102 -0.58 2.90 19.34
CA GLY A 102 -0.54 4.19 18.65
C GLY A 102 -0.94 4.16 17.17
N ALA A 103 -1.38 3.03 16.61
CA ALA A 103 -1.90 2.98 15.24
C ALA A 103 -3.13 3.90 15.09
N PRO A 104 -3.19 4.77 14.06
CA PRO A 104 -4.38 5.55 13.76
C PRO A 104 -5.57 4.65 13.43
N ARG A 105 -6.78 5.04 13.84
CA ARG A 105 -8.02 4.35 13.44
C ARG A 105 -8.41 4.62 12.00
N CYS A 106 -8.11 5.82 11.50
CA CYS A 106 -8.39 6.24 10.13
C CYS A 106 -7.08 6.54 9.41
N VAL A 107 -6.55 5.55 8.68
CA VAL A 107 -5.36 5.70 7.85
C VAL A 107 -5.77 6.07 6.43
N SER A 108 -5.27 7.18 5.91
CA SER A 108 -5.49 7.64 4.52
C SER A 108 -4.32 7.35 3.58
N GLY A 109 -3.16 6.94 4.11
CA GLY A 109 -2.00 6.55 3.32
C GLY A 109 -0.99 5.72 4.11
N THR A 110 -0.21 4.94 3.39
CA THR A 110 0.81 4.03 3.90
C THR A 110 2.12 4.22 3.17
N ALA A 111 3.23 4.04 3.88
CA ALA A 111 4.55 3.90 3.28
C ALA A 111 5.35 2.84 4.04
N VAL A 112 6.10 2.02 3.31
CA VAL A 112 7.06 1.07 3.88
C VAL A 112 8.44 1.32 3.28
N SER A 113 9.47 1.25 4.11
CA SER A 113 10.85 1.41 3.68
C SER A 113 11.80 0.57 4.53
N VAL A 114 12.95 0.25 3.95
CA VAL A 114 14.06 -0.47 4.55
C VAL A 114 15.33 0.27 4.22
N THR A 115 16.35 0.15 5.06
CA THR A 115 17.66 0.77 4.84
C THR A 115 18.68 -0.30 4.45
N GLU A 116 19.53 -0.03 3.46
CA GLU A 116 20.58 -0.98 3.04
C GLU A 116 21.64 -1.20 4.12
N GLU A 117 22.00 -0.13 4.84
CA GLU A 117 22.99 -0.16 5.93
C GLU A 117 22.46 -0.93 7.16
N ASP A 118 21.14 -0.99 7.31
CA ASP A 118 20.46 -1.69 8.39
C ASP A 118 19.20 -2.40 7.86
N PRO A 119 19.37 -3.53 7.16
CA PRO A 119 18.24 -4.27 6.60
C PRO A 119 17.40 -4.94 7.69
N GLY A 120 17.89 -4.93 8.94
CA GLY A 120 17.23 -5.48 10.12
C GLY A 120 16.05 -4.64 10.62
N HIS A 121 15.74 -3.51 9.99
CA HIS A 121 14.62 -2.67 10.36
C HIS A 121 13.69 -2.37 9.18
N LEU A 122 12.40 -2.59 9.41
CA LEU A 122 11.31 -2.15 8.56
C LEU A 122 10.67 -0.89 9.18
N TYR A 123 10.68 0.20 8.42
CA TYR A 123 10.01 1.44 8.78
C TYR A 123 8.62 1.47 8.14
N ILE A 124 7.58 1.46 8.97
CA ILE A 124 6.18 1.53 8.54
C ILE A 124 5.65 2.90 8.92
N THR A 125 5.15 3.64 7.92
CA THR A 125 4.64 4.99 8.10
C THR A 125 3.18 5.05 7.69
N LEU A 126 2.33 5.64 8.54
CA LEU A 126 0.90 5.80 8.33
C LEU A 126 0.54 7.28 8.35
N LEU A 127 -0.18 7.74 7.34
CA LEU A 127 -0.83 9.04 7.33
C LEU A 127 -2.21 8.89 7.95
N ALA A 128 -2.43 9.51 9.10
CA ALA A 128 -3.74 9.57 9.72
C ALA A 128 -4.63 10.60 9.01
N SER A 129 -5.94 10.42 9.06
CA SER A 129 -6.92 11.35 8.45
C SER A 129 -6.88 12.77 9.02
N ASN A 130 -6.29 12.97 10.21
CA ASN A 130 -6.06 14.28 10.80
C ASN A 130 -4.75 14.94 10.29
N GLY A 131 -4.11 14.37 9.27
CA GLY A 131 -2.87 14.88 8.69
C GLY A 131 -1.60 14.48 9.43
N VAL A 132 -1.69 13.88 10.62
CA VAL A 132 -0.51 13.48 11.40
C VAL A 132 0.10 12.20 10.83
N ILE A 133 1.41 12.24 10.58
CA ILE A 133 2.18 11.07 10.18
C ILE A 133 2.65 10.35 11.43
N ARG A 134 2.47 9.03 11.46
CA ARG A 134 3.00 8.16 12.51
C ARG A 134 3.90 7.09 11.93
N GLN A 135 5.00 6.79 12.61
CA GLN A 135 5.95 5.78 12.20
C GLN A 135 6.14 4.72 13.29
N ALA A 136 6.22 3.47 12.88
CA ALA A 136 6.70 2.35 13.68
C ALA A 136 7.97 1.80 13.04
N VAL A 137 8.91 1.38 13.89
CA VAL A 137 10.15 0.73 13.47
C VAL A 137 10.11 -0.70 13.98
N CYS A 138 10.19 -1.67 13.08
CA CYS A 138 10.03 -3.08 13.40
C CYS A 138 11.30 -3.85 13.07
N ALA A 139 11.82 -4.60 14.04
CA ALA A 139 12.96 -5.49 13.81
C ALA A 139 12.55 -6.65 12.90
N THR A 140 13.30 -6.86 11.83
CA THR A 140 13.16 -7.98 10.90
C THR A 140 14.25 -9.01 11.18
N THR A 141 13.92 -10.29 11.01
CA THR A 141 14.87 -11.39 11.25
C THR A 141 14.76 -12.42 10.15
N SER A 142 15.90 -12.92 9.64
CA SER A 142 15.90 -14.00 8.63
C SER A 142 15.10 -15.21 9.12
N GLY A 143 14.40 -15.87 8.20
CA GLY A 143 13.64 -17.09 8.50
C GLY A 143 12.44 -16.92 9.44
N THR A 144 12.22 -15.73 9.99
CA THR A 144 11.10 -15.43 10.89
C THR A 144 10.19 -14.40 10.24
N PRO A 145 9.16 -14.82 9.50
CA PRO A 145 8.23 -13.88 8.90
C PRO A 145 7.38 -13.19 9.97
N PHE A 146 6.84 -12.02 9.63
CA PHE A 146 5.82 -11.40 10.48
C PHE A 146 4.53 -12.22 10.50
N THR A 147 3.91 -12.22 11.69
CA THR A 147 2.62 -12.81 12.00
C THR A 147 1.89 -11.87 12.97
N PRO A 148 0.56 -11.99 13.11
CA PRO A 148 -0.17 -11.22 14.12
C PRO A 148 0.38 -11.39 15.54
N ALA A 149 0.98 -12.54 15.85
CA ALA A 149 1.50 -12.85 17.18
C ALA A 149 2.86 -12.20 17.48
N ASN A 150 3.76 -12.09 16.49
CA ASN A 150 5.12 -11.59 16.71
C ASN A 150 5.29 -10.11 16.33
N LEU A 151 4.41 -9.54 15.50
CA LEU A 151 4.54 -8.17 15.02
C LEU A 151 4.57 -7.13 16.14
N PRO A 152 3.71 -7.19 17.20
CA PRO A 152 3.78 -6.24 18.30
C PRO A 152 5.13 -6.23 19.03
N ALA A 153 5.71 -7.41 19.25
CA ALA A 153 7.02 -7.53 19.89
C ALA A 153 8.13 -6.97 19.00
N ALA A 154 8.06 -7.23 17.68
CA ALA A 154 9.05 -6.73 16.74
C ALA A 154 9.05 -5.21 16.58
N CYS A 155 7.89 -4.55 16.71
CA CYS A 155 7.73 -3.10 16.56
C CYS A 155 7.87 -2.31 17.87
N GLY A 156 8.19 -2.98 18.98
CA GLY A 156 8.43 -2.35 20.28
C GLY A 156 7.27 -1.46 20.74
N VAL A 157 7.52 -0.14 20.79
CA VAL A 157 6.54 0.86 21.25
C VAL A 157 5.39 1.12 20.26
N GLY A 158 5.47 0.56 19.05
CA GLY A 158 4.49 0.76 18.00
C GLY A 158 4.66 2.10 17.28
N PHE A 159 3.54 2.74 16.94
CA PHE A 159 3.49 3.96 16.16
C PHE A 159 3.63 5.22 17.02
N THR A 160 4.68 6.00 16.73
CA THR A 160 4.91 7.33 17.30
C THR A 160 4.67 8.42 16.26
N PRO A 161 4.11 9.58 16.64
CA PRO A 161 3.99 10.71 15.72
C PRO A 161 5.37 11.19 15.26
N LEU A 162 5.51 11.48 13.97
CA LEU A 162 6.69 12.19 13.48
C LEU A 162 6.54 13.68 13.80
N SER A 163 7.54 14.23 14.50
CA SER A 163 7.62 15.66 14.76
C SER A 163 7.60 16.45 13.46
N ASP A 164 7.06 17.67 13.54
CA ASP A 164 7.03 18.63 12.42
C ASP A 164 6.32 18.09 11.17
N THR A 165 5.38 17.15 11.34
CA THR A 165 4.48 16.74 10.25
C THR A 165 3.75 17.99 9.73
N PRO A 166 3.84 18.32 8.42
CA PRO A 166 3.13 19.45 7.86
C PRO A 166 1.62 19.18 7.90
N VAL A 167 0.93 19.85 8.82
CA VAL A 167 -0.53 19.89 8.89
C VAL A 167 -1.01 21.25 8.39
N ALA A 168 -1.98 21.25 7.48
CA ALA A 168 -2.58 22.45 6.90
C ALA A 168 -3.75 22.96 7.74
#